data_AF-D3B837-F1
#
_entry.id   AF-D3B837-F1
#
_cell.length_a   1.000
_cell.length_b   1.000
_cell.length_c   1.000
_cell.angle_alpha   90.00
_cell.angle_beta   90.00
_cell.angle_gamma   90.00
#
_symmetry.space_group_name_H-M   'P 1'
#
loop_
_entity.id
_entity.type
_entity.pdbx_description
1 polymer ?
#
loop_
_entity_poly.entity_id
_entity_poly.type
_entity_poly.pdbx_seq_one_letter_code
_entity_poly.pdbx_strand_id
1 'polypeptide(L)'
;MQIRVLLLIGLLLFLIFCTNISIANENGNGCGHGSSHEINCDLVDCVPFDQEECLNQGLTVQLRNVSKGICCDRCIDICTTIRCPLAIPQSVCESKGHIYIPAQKKGQCCSECRPNCNGVTCLPISCDIQTIPPDREHGICCATCATYED
;
A
#
# COMPACT_ATOMS: atom_id res chain seq x y z
N MET A 1 49.45 -22.50 19.60
CA MET A 1 48.60 -22.73 20.80
C MET A 1 47.55 -21.63 21.02
N GLN A 2 47.83 -20.36 20.71
CA GLN A 2 46.93 -19.21 20.93
C GLN A 2 45.55 -19.28 20.20
N ILE A 3 45.50 -19.81 18.97
CA ILE A 3 44.26 -19.80 18.15
C ILE A 3 43.16 -20.73 18.71
N ARG A 4 43.54 -21.85 19.35
CA ARG A 4 42.57 -22.80 19.92
C ARG A 4 41.83 -22.22 21.12
N VAL A 5 42.44 -21.28 21.85
CA VAL A 5 41.85 -20.64 23.02
C VAL A 5 40.79 -19.60 22.61
N LEU A 6 41.05 -18.82 21.55
CA LEU A 6 40.09 -17.86 21.01
C LEU A 6 38.83 -18.51 20.46
N LEU A 7 38.96 -19.69 19.82
CA LEU A 7 37.82 -20.41 19.26
C LEU A 7 36.91 -20.98 20.36
N LEU A 8 37.49 -21.45 21.46
CA LEU A 8 36.73 -21.91 22.64
C LEU A 8 36.02 -20.77 23.37
N ILE A 9 36.66 -19.61 23.51
CA ILE A 9 36.04 -18.43 24.14
C ILE A 9 34.89 -17.90 23.27
N GLY A 10 35.05 -17.84 21.95
CA GLY A 10 33.99 -17.43 21.03
C GLY A 10 32.77 -18.37 21.07
N LEU A 11 32.99 -19.68 21.14
CA LEU A 11 31.91 -20.68 21.19
C LEU A 11 31.16 -20.64 22.53
N LEU A 12 31.87 -20.40 23.64
CA LEU A 12 31.25 -20.17 24.96
C LEU A 12 30.41 -18.90 24.99
N LEU A 13 30.89 -17.79 24.42
CA LEU A 13 30.12 -16.55 24.36
C LEU A 13 28.88 -16.67 23.47
N PHE A 14 28.97 -17.40 22.35
CA PHE A 14 27.82 -17.65 21.47
C PHE A 14 26.75 -18.50 22.17
N LEU A 15 27.15 -19.53 22.92
CA LEU A 15 26.22 -20.35 23.70
C LEU A 15 25.55 -19.56 24.83
N ILE A 16 26.26 -18.63 25.49
CA ILE A 16 25.70 -17.75 26.52
C ILE A 16 24.69 -16.75 25.92
N PHE A 17 24.93 -16.24 24.71
CA PHE A 17 23.98 -15.36 24.03
C PHE A 17 22.71 -16.09 23.58
N CYS A 18 22.81 -17.36 23.15
CA CYS A 18 21.63 -18.11 22.75
C CYS A 18 20.69 -18.49 23.91
N THR A 19 21.21 -18.70 25.12
CA THR A 19 20.36 -19.10 26.26
C THR A 19 19.63 -17.94 26.94
N ASN A 20 20.03 -16.68 26.68
CA ASN A 20 19.41 -15.51 27.30
C ASN A 20 18.28 -14.85 26.46
N ILE A 21 17.93 -15.39 25.28
CA ILE A 21 16.88 -14.81 24.41
C ILE A 21 15.46 -15.36 24.70
N SER A 22 15.29 -16.33 25.61
CA SER A 22 13.98 -16.99 25.82
C SER A 22 13.19 -16.55 27.05
N ILE A 23 13.49 -15.42 27.70
CA ILE A 23 12.71 -14.97 28.87
C ILE A 23 12.32 -13.50 28.73
N ALA A 24 11.24 -13.24 27.98
CA ALA A 24 10.27 -12.17 28.24
C ALA A 24 9.29 -12.05 27.06
N ASN A 25 8.14 -12.72 27.15
CA ASN A 25 6.81 -12.09 27.02
C ASN A 25 5.72 -13.17 27.18
N GLU A 26 5.46 -13.58 28.40
CA GLU A 26 4.24 -14.28 28.77
C GLU A 26 3.11 -13.25 28.97
N ASN A 27 2.71 -12.58 27.89
CA ASN A 27 1.36 -12.05 27.77
C ASN A 27 0.73 -12.81 26.63
N GLY A 28 -0.01 -13.86 27.00
CA GLY A 28 -0.60 -14.84 26.10
C GLY A 28 -1.35 -14.18 24.96
N ASN A 29 -0.88 -14.46 23.74
CA ASN A 29 -1.75 -14.45 22.58
C ASN A 29 -1.53 -15.81 21.90
N GLY A 30 -2.16 -16.82 22.49
CA GLY A 30 -2.25 -18.12 21.88
C GLY A 30 -2.86 -17.99 20.49
N CYS A 31 -2.32 -18.72 19.53
CA CYS A 31 -2.95 -19.00 18.26
C CYS A 31 -4.23 -19.81 18.55
N GLY A 32 -5.28 -19.12 18.98
CA GLY A 32 -6.60 -19.67 19.15
C GLY A 32 -7.07 -20.16 17.79
N HIS A 33 -7.20 -21.47 17.66
CA HIS A 33 -8.03 -22.08 16.63
C HIS A 33 -9.41 -21.40 16.70
N GLY A 34 -9.79 -20.74 15.61
CA GLY A 34 -11.02 -19.98 15.51
C GLY A 34 -12.23 -20.87 15.76
N SER A 35 -12.77 -20.82 16.99
CA SER A 35 -14.18 -21.05 17.17
C SER A 35 -14.90 -19.97 16.39
N SER A 36 -15.65 -20.37 15.36
CA SER A 36 -16.58 -19.52 14.62
C SER A 36 -17.56 -18.91 15.61
N HIS A 37 -17.20 -17.77 16.19
CA HIS A 37 -18.10 -17.00 17.03
C HIS A 37 -19.12 -16.38 16.09
N GLU A 38 -20.30 -16.99 16.04
CA GLU A 38 -21.43 -16.49 15.27
C GLU A 38 -21.80 -15.11 15.82
N ILE A 39 -21.52 -14.07 15.04
CA ILE A 39 -21.80 -12.70 15.44
C ILE A 39 -23.32 -12.50 15.36
N ASN A 40 -23.96 -12.40 16.52
CA ASN A 40 -25.38 -12.07 16.60
C ASN A 40 -25.58 -10.56 16.42
N CYS A 41 -25.93 -10.15 15.19
CA CYS A 41 -26.18 -8.75 14.86
C CYS A 41 -27.50 -8.20 15.42
N ASP A 42 -28.39 -9.04 15.99
CA ASP A 42 -29.67 -8.59 16.53
C ASP A 42 -29.51 -7.89 17.89
N LEU A 43 -28.35 -8.03 18.53
CA LEU A 43 -28.01 -7.36 19.79
C LEU A 43 -27.23 -6.06 19.56
N VAL A 44 -27.03 -5.64 18.31
CA VAL A 44 -26.24 -4.45 17.95
C VAL A 44 -27.18 -3.29 17.61
N ASP A 45 -27.14 -2.24 18.42
CA ASP A 45 -27.83 -0.98 18.12
C ASP A 45 -27.02 -0.15 17.12
N CYS A 46 -27.54 -0.03 15.90
CA CYS A 46 -26.91 0.77 14.84
C CYS A 46 -27.33 2.24 14.92
N VAL A 47 -26.38 3.15 14.70
CA VAL A 47 -26.65 4.58 14.53
C VAL A 47 -27.34 4.81 13.17
N PRO A 48 -28.26 5.81 13.04
CA PRO A 48 -28.80 6.18 11.75
C PRO A 48 -27.69 6.45 10.72
N PHE A 49 -27.83 5.84 9.55
CA PHE A 49 -26.85 5.93 8.48
C PHE A 49 -27.43 6.70 7.29
N ASP A 50 -26.75 7.77 6.88
CA ASP A 50 -27.06 8.53 5.68
C ASP A 50 -26.02 8.22 4.59
N GLN A 51 -26.48 7.52 3.55
CA GLN A 51 -25.62 7.11 2.44
C GLN A 51 -25.16 8.30 1.59
N GLU A 52 -26.01 9.31 1.42
CA GLU A 52 -25.69 10.47 0.58
C GLU A 52 -24.66 11.35 1.28
N GLU A 53 -24.82 11.59 2.59
CA GLU A 53 -23.83 12.29 3.40
C GLU A 53 -22.47 11.59 3.31
N CYS A 54 -22.45 10.27 3.42
CA CYS A 54 -21.24 9.45 3.32
C CYS A 54 -20.47 9.68 2.01
N LEU A 55 -21.19 9.63 0.88
CA LEU A 55 -20.61 9.80 -0.45
C LEU A 55 -20.18 11.25 -0.69
N ASN A 56 -20.93 12.23 -0.17
CA ASN A 56 -20.60 13.64 -0.26
C ASN A 56 -19.31 13.99 0.51
N GLN A 57 -19.03 13.28 1.61
CA GLN A 57 -17.76 13.38 2.33
C GLN A 57 -16.59 12.68 1.61
N GLY A 58 -16.87 11.96 0.51
CA GLY A 58 -15.89 11.18 -0.25
C GLY A 58 -15.55 9.84 0.39
N LEU A 59 -16.36 9.35 1.33
CA LEU A 59 -16.13 8.06 2.00
C LEU A 59 -16.76 6.93 1.19
N THR A 60 -16.33 5.70 1.47
CA THR A 60 -16.92 4.49 0.90
C THR A 60 -18.00 3.95 1.82
N VAL A 61 -19.14 3.58 1.24
CA VAL A 61 -20.25 2.97 1.96
C VAL A 61 -19.93 1.49 2.18
N GLN A 62 -19.83 1.07 3.44
CA GLN A 62 -19.85 -0.34 3.80
C GLN A 62 -21.25 -0.71 4.30
N LEU A 63 -21.93 -1.55 3.51
CA LEU A 63 -23.25 -2.06 3.87
C LEU A 63 -23.15 -3.20 4.88
N ARG A 64 -24.21 -3.37 5.68
CA ARG A 64 -24.45 -4.48 6.59
C ARG A 64 -24.26 -5.80 5.85
N ASN A 65 -23.44 -6.66 6.45
CA ASN A 65 -23.12 -7.98 5.92
C ASN A 65 -22.84 -8.95 7.08
N VAL A 66 -23.88 -9.66 7.51
CA VAL A 66 -23.83 -10.56 8.67
C VAL A 66 -22.88 -11.72 8.45
N SER A 67 -22.78 -12.26 7.22
CA SER A 67 -21.86 -13.38 6.92
C SER A 67 -20.38 -12.98 6.99
N LYS A 68 -20.09 -11.67 6.93
CA LYS A 68 -18.76 -11.09 7.15
C LYS A 68 -18.60 -10.44 8.53
N GLY A 69 -19.58 -10.58 9.42
CA GLY A 69 -19.55 -9.98 10.76
C GLY A 69 -19.79 -8.47 10.80
N ILE A 70 -20.35 -7.87 9.75
CA ILE A 70 -20.66 -6.44 9.68
C ILE A 70 -22.14 -6.25 10.00
N CYS A 71 -22.44 -5.73 11.19
CA CYS A 71 -23.83 -5.62 11.66
C CYS A 71 -24.54 -4.31 11.30
N CYS A 72 -23.80 -3.25 11.00
CA CYS A 72 -24.35 -1.94 10.69
C CYS A 72 -23.75 -1.37 9.41
N ASP A 73 -24.54 -0.56 8.70
CA ASP A 73 -24.02 0.29 7.64
C ASP A 73 -23.10 1.36 8.24
N ARG A 74 -22.00 1.67 7.55
CA ARG A 74 -21.08 2.72 7.99
C ARG A 74 -20.28 3.32 6.84
N CYS A 75 -19.80 4.52 7.06
CA CYS A 75 -18.78 5.13 6.21
C CYS A 75 -17.40 4.60 6.57
N ILE A 76 -16.61 4.29 5.53
CA ILE A 76 -15.22 3.88 5.67
C ILE A 76 -14.35 4.82 4.85
N ASP A 77 -13.34 5.37 5.52
CA ASP A 77 -12.23 6.02 4.85
C ASP A 77 -11.22 4.95 4.41
N ILE A 78 -11.31 4.53 3.15
CA ILE A 78 -10.39 3.55 2.55
C ILE A 78 -8.94 4.05 2.53
N CYS A 79 -8.72 5.37 2.63
CA CYS A 79 -7.39 5.94 2.62
C CYS A 79 -6.66 5.73 3.94
N THR A 80 -7.37 5.44 5.03
CA THR A 80 -6.74 5.12 6.33
C THR A 80 -6.02 3.77 6.34
N THR A 81 -6.40 2.84 5.46
CA THR A 81 -5.79 1.50 5.38
C THR A 81 -4.75 1.39 4.26
N ILE A 82 -4.73 2.33 3.31
CA ILE A 82 -3.79 2.36 2.20
C ILE A 82 -2.47 2.97 2.65
N ARG A 83 -1.39 2.19 2.55
CA ARG A 83 -0.03 2.71 2.69
C ARG A 83 0.42 3.31 1.38
N CYS A 84 0.51 4.64 1.34
CA CYS A 84 1.06 5.33 0.18
C CYS A 84 2.56 5.08 0.05
N PRO A 85 3.07 4.83 -1.17
CA PRO A 85 4.50 4.91 -1.42
C PRO A 85 5.00 6.32 -1.07
N LEU A 86 6.30 6.44 -0.76
CA LEU A 86 6.97 7.68 -0.32
C LEU A 86 6.29 8.96 -0.83
N ALA A 87 5.79 9.77 0.11
CA ALA A 87 5.16 11.04 -0.23
C ALA A 87 6.17 11.93 -0.95
N ILE A 88 5.95 12.18 -2.25
CA ILE A 88 6.78 13.08 -3.05
C ILE A 88 6.29 14.50 -2.77
N PRO A 89 7.13 15.41 -2.25
CA PRO A 89 6.74 16.80 -2.07
C PRO A 89 6.35 17.43 -3.41
N GLN A 90 5.30 18.26 -3.41
CA GLN A 90 4.82 18.96 -4.61
C GLN A 90 5.96 19.70 -5.32
N SER A 91 6.79 20.44 -4.58
CA SER A 91 7.93 21.19 -5.13
C SER A 91 8.95 20.29 -5.84
N VAL A 92 9.19 19.09 -5.32
CA VAL A 92 10.12 18.13 -5.92
C VAL A 92 9.53 17.57 -7.21
N CYS A 93 8.22 17.31 -7.25
CA CYS A 93 7.53 16.88 -8.46
C CYS A 93 7.60 17.96 -9.56
N GLU A 94 7.17 19.17 -9.22
CA GLU A 94 7.12 20.29 -10.17
C GLU A 94 8.50 20.72 -10.66
N SER A 95 9.55 20.63 -9.81
CA SER A 95 10.94 20.94 -10.22
C SER A 95 11.47 20.03 -11.32
N LYS A 96 10.91 18.82 -11.47
CA LYS A 96 11.23 17.89 -12.55
C LYS A 96 10.40 18.14 -13.81
N GLY A 97 9.57 19.18 -13.81
CA GLY A 97 8.62 19.46 -14.87
C GLY A 97 7.45 18.47 -14.90
N HIS A 98 7.17 17.76 -13.80
CA HIS A 98 6.05 16.83 -13.70
C HIS A 98 4.79 17.54 -13.17
N ILE A 99 3.62 16.89 -13.31
CA ILE A 99 2.33 17.32 -12.75
C ILE A 99 2.14 16.64 -11.40
N TYR A 100 2.02 17.45 -10.35
CA TYR A 100 1.65 16.96 -9.02
C TYR A 100 0.14 16.79 -8.92
N ILE A 101 -0.30 15.57 -8.59
CA ILE A 101 -1.70 15.25 -8.33
C ILE A 101 -1.85 15.04 -6.82
N PRO A 102 -2.55 15.93 -6.11
CA PRO A 102 -2.72 15.79 -4.66
C PRO A 102 -3.60 14.58 -4.35
N ALA A 103 -3.41 14.00 -3.17
CA ALA A 103 -4.36 13.03 -2.63
C ALA A 103 -5.75 13.68 -2.49
N GLN A 104 -6.78 12.96 -2.91
CA GLN A 104 -8.17 13.37 -2.78
C GLN A 104 -8.98 12.31 -2.04
N LYS A 105 -9.88 12.75 -1.15
CA LYS A 105 -10.75 11.82 -0.40
C LYS A 105 -11.63 10.96 -1.31
N LYS A 106 -11.97 11.42 -2.52
CA LYS A 106 -12.80 10.70 -3.50
C LYS A 106 -12.04 9.57 -4.24
N GLY A 107 -11.38 8.69 -3.49
CA GLY A 107 -10.77 7.47 -4.03
C GLY A 107 -9.31 7.59 -4.48
N GLN A 108 -8.67 8.76 -4.37
CA GLN A 108 -7.23 8.91 -4.63
C GLN A 108 -6.48 9.16 -3.32
N CYS A 109 -6.20 8.09 -2.59
CA CYS A 109 -5.64 8.18 -1.24
C CYS A 109 -4.20 8.70 -1.17
N CYS A 110 -3.47 8.60 -2.28
CA CYS A 110 -2.07 8.95 -2.35
C CYS A 110 -1.85 10.08 -3.36
N SER A 111 -0.94 10.99 -3.01
CA SER A 111 -0.41 11.95 -3.97
C SER A 111 0.39 11.22 -5.04
N GLU A 112 0.32 11.71 -6.27
CA GLU A 112 1.01 11.14 -7.41
C GLU A 112 1.80 12.23 -8.15
N CYS A 113 2.94 11.87 -8.74
CA CYS A 113 3.74 12.76 -9.56
C CYS A 113 3.83 12.19 -10.98
N ARG A 114 3.04 12.72 -11.92
CA ARG A 114 2.97 12.22 -13.30
C ARG A 114 3.83 13.04 -14.24
N PRO A 115 4.52 12.45 -15.22
CA PRO A 115 5.24 13.22 -16.23
C PRO A 115 4.32 14.19 -16.95
N ASN A 116 4.77 15.43 -17.12
CA ASN A 116 4.05 16.40 -17.93
C ASN A 116 4.47 16.22 -19.39
N CYS A 117 3.58 15.68 -20.21
CA CYS A 117 3.85 15.56 -21.64
C CYS A 117 3.61 16.87 -22.41
N ASN A 118 3.19 17.95 -21.75
CA ASN A 118 3.04 19.25 -22.40
C ASN A 118 4.41 19.83 -22.76
N GLY A 119 4.61 20.15 -24.03
CA GLY A 119 5.87 20.71 -24.53
C GLY A 119 6.95 19.67 -24.85
N VAL A 120 6.68 18.38 -24.65
CA VAL A 120 7.57 17.31 -25.13
C VAL A 120 7.47 17.25 -26.66
N THR A 121 8.58 17.55 -27.33
CA THR A 121 8.68 17.39 -28.79
C THR A 121 9.21 16.00 -29.09
N CYS A 122 8.36 15.13 -29.61
CA CYS A 122 8.76 13.78 -30.00
C CYS A 122 9.41 13.80 -31.38
N LEU A 123 10.47 13.03 -31.54
CA LEU A 123 11.06 12.80 -32.86
C LEU A 123 10.15 11.89 -33.69
N PRO A 124 10.07 12.11 -35.01
CA PRO A 124 9.40 11.17 -35.91
C PRO A 124 10.17 9.84 -35.87
N ILE A 125 9.45 8.76 -35.57
CA ILE A 125 10.00 7.40 -35.57
C ILE A 125 9.39 6.60 -36.73
N SER A 126 10.19 5.72 -37.30
CA SER A 126 9.75 4.72 -38.28
C SER A 126 10.10 3.35 -37.70
N CYS A 127 9.08 2.55 -37.40
CA CYS A 127 9.25 1.22 -36.83
C CYS A 127 9.08 0.16 -37.92
N ASP A 128 9.96 -0.84 -37.95
CA ASP A 128 9.89 -1.94 -38.93
C ASP A 128 8.78 -2.95 -38.61
N ILE A 129 8.40 -3.07 -37.32
CA ILE A 129 7.45 -4.08 -36.82
C ILE A 129 6.15 -3.42 -36.38
N GLN A 130 6.18 -2.74 -35.24
CA GLN A 130 5.01 -2.14 -34.61
C GLN A 130 5.39 -0.89 -33.84
N THR A 131 4.58 0.16 -34.00
CA THR A 131 4.64 1.37 -33.20
C THR A 131 3.75 1.21 -31.97
N ILE A 132 4.32 1.41 -30.79
CA ILE A 132 3.60 1.52 -29.52
C ILE A 132 3.22 2.99 -29.33
N PRO A 133 1.93 3.33 -29.20
CA PRO A 133 1.50 4.71 -29.00
C PRO A 133 2.02 5.27 -27.66
N PRO A 134 2.15 6.60 -27.52
CA PRO A 134 2.48 7.22 -26.24
C PRO A 134 1.41 6.89 -25.18
N ASP A 135 1.86 6.60 -23.97
CA ASP A 135 1.02 6.32 -22.81
C ASP A 135 1.24 7.41 -21.74
N ARG A 136 0.43 8.46 -21.82
CA ARG A 136 0.55 9.62 -20.92
C ARG A 136 0.14 9.29 -19.49
N GLU A 137 -0.66 8.24 -19.28
CA GLU A 137 -1.07 7.83 -17.93
C GLU A 137 0.08 7.17 -17.19
N HIS A 138 0.93 6.43 -17.90
CA HIS A 138 2.14 5.81 -17.37
C HIS A 138 3.42 6.62 -17.62
N GLY A 139 3.29 7.86 -18.10
CA GLY A 139 4.42 8.77 -18.25
C GLY A 139 5.25 8.62 -19.53
N ILE A 140 4.77 7.83 -20.49
CA ILE A 140 5.37 7.65 -21.81
C ILE A 140 4.82 8.74 -22.75
N CYS A 141 5.58 9.82 -22.93
CA CYS A 141 5.11 10.97 -23.71
C CYS A 141 5.25 10.81 -25.23
N CYS A 142 6.11 9.90 -25.69
CA CYS A 142 6.39 9.68 -27.11
C CYS A 142 6.12 8.24 -27.51
N ALA A 143 5.72 8.04 -28.76
CA ALA A 143 5.62 6.70 -29.33
C ALA A 143 6.99 6.00 -29.29
N THR A 144 6.99 4.68 -29.20
CA THR A 144 8.20 3.85 -29.24
C THR A 144 8.01 2.69 -30.20
N CYS A 145 9.09 2.03 -30.62
CA CYS A 145 8.98 0.82 -31.42
C CYS A 145 8.99 -0.40 -30.49
N ALA A 146 8.14 -1.38 -30.76
CA ALA A 146 8.20 -2.66 -30.06
C ALA A 146 9.55 -3.35 -30.35
N THR A 147 10.22 -3.82 -29.31
CA THR A 147 11.41 -4.67 -29.44
C THR A 147 11.01 -6.13 -29.37
N TYR A 148 11.81 -7.03 -29.97
CA TYR A 148 11.68 -8.46 -29.70
C TYR A 148 12.05 -8.68 -28.23
N GLU A 149 11.08 -9.07 -27.41
CA GLU A 149 11.35 -9.65 -26.09
C GLU A 149 11.82 -11.09 -26.34
N ASP A 150 13.13 -11.32 -26.22
CA ASP A 150 13.76 -12.65 -26.20
C ASP A 150 13.55 -13.35 -24.85
#